data_AF-A0A9P8BUC6-F1
#
_entry.id   AF-A0A9P8BUC6-F1
#
_cell.length_a   1.000
_cell.length_b   1.000
_cell.length_c   1.000
_cell.angle_alpha   90.00
_cell.angle_beta   90.00
_cell.angle_gamma   90.00
#
_symmetry.space_group_name_H-M   'P 1'
#
loop_
_entity.id
_entity.type
_entity.pdbx_description
1 polymer ?
#
loop_
_entity_poly.entity_id
_entity_poly.type
_entity_poly.pdbx_seq_one_letter_code
_entity_poly.pdbx_strand_id
1 'polypeptide(L)'
;MAPIARIAMAVLLFSATFINAAPTPTNGDNDHIAVFSRAVSAADTGVKLVYKCTVPNTMAITFDDGPFNYTADLVKLFNKKKAKATFFINGDNNGKITDYAAGVKQAYLDGHQIASHTWDHKDLTTLSVSQINTEMSKLDTAIKKIIGVSPTYMRPPYGSINDRVTKTIGAKYTIVIWSQDTNDWQHESDWKKSYKVYTDKIKKANGKAGDIILQHETIKLTAQELAPRAIDYAQSMGWKLVTVGECLGKPKSTWYRK
;
A
#
# COMPACT_ATOMS: atom_id res chain seq x y z
N MET A 1 73.37 -9.93 40.36
CA MET A 1 72.67 -10.48 39.19
C MET A 1 71.49 -11.30 39.68
N ALA A 2 70.30 -10.72 39.60
CA ALA A 2 68.98 -11.32 39.83
C ALA A 2 67.94 -10.38 39.20
N PRO A 3 66.88 -10.88 38.53
CA PRO A 3 66.02 -10.04 37.71
C PRO A 3 64.89 -9.40 38.53
N ILE A 4 64.65 -8.10 38.30
CA ILE A 4 63.48 -7.39 38.82
C ILE A 4 62.33 -7.58 37.83
N ALA A 5 61.33 -8.33 38.25
CA ALA A 5 60.07 -8.53 37.53
C ALA A 5 59.30 -7.21 37.46
N ARG A 6 59.00 -6.73 36.25
CA ARG A 6 58.07 -5.63 36.01
C ARG A 6 56.66 -6.18 35.91
N ILE A 7 55.80 -5.78 36.85
CA ILE A 7 54.36 -6.01 36.83
C ILE A 7 53.77 -5.13 35.72
N ALA A 8 53.30 -5.75 34.63
CA ALA A 8 52.52 -5.08 33.60
C ALA A 8 51.06 -5.05 34.05
N MET A 9 50.57 -3.84 34.35
CA MET A 9 49.17 -3.57 34.69
C MET A 9 48.37 -3.57 33.38
N ALA A 10 47.61 -4.64 33.13
CA ALA A 10 46.72 -4.73 31.98
C ALA A 10 45.53 -3.77 32.17
N VAL A 11 45.52 -2.68 31.41
CA VAL A 11 44.34 -1.80 31.27
C VAL A 11 43.40 -2.48 30.27
N LEU A 12 42.32 -3.08 30.79
CA LEU A 12 41.18 -3.52 29.98
C LEU A 12 40.45 -2.29 29.42
N LEU A 13 40.73 -1.95 28.17
CA LEU A 13 39.92 -1.03 27.38
C LEU A 13 38.65 -1.77 26.94
N PHE A 14 37.53 -1.49 27.59
CA PHE A 14 36.20 -1.83 27.05
C PHE A 14 35.93 -0.95 25.83
N SER A 15 36.08 -1.51 24.63
CA SER A 15 35.49 -0.92 23.43
C SER A 15 33.99 -1.21 23.44
N ALA A 16 33.19 -0.20 23.79
CA ALA A 16 31.76 -0.24 23.54
C ALA A 16 31.54 -0.14 22.03
N THR A 17 31.34 -1.28 21.37
CA THR A 17 30.77 -1.33 20.03
C THR A 17 29.32 -0.88 20.12
N PHE A 18 29.04 0.34 19.64
CA PHE A 18 27.67 0.78 19.39
C PHE A 18 27.12 -0.03 18.21
N ILE A 19 26.47 -1.15 18.51
CA ILE A 19 25.54 -1.79 17.58
C ILE A 19 24.35 -0.85 17.48
N ASN A 20 24.25 -0.10 16.38
CA ASN A 20 23.07 0.69 16.08
C ASN A 20 21.97 -0.29 15.65
N ALA A 21 21.26 -0.85 16.64
CA ALA A 21 20.08 -1.65 16.41
C ALA A 21 19.00 -0.73 15.81
N ALA A 22 18.54 -1.05 14.60
CA ALA A 22 17.35 -0.43 14.04
C ALA A 22 16.18 -0.61 15.03
N PRO A 23 15.34 0.41 15.25
CA PRO A 23 14.22 0.28 16.17
C PRO A 23 13.27 -0.82 15.66
N THR A 24 13.08 -1.84 16.47
CA THR A 24 12.03 -2.85 16.31
C THR A 24 10.66 -2.16 16.41
N PRO A 25 9.73 -2.36 15.47
CA PRO A 25 8.38 -1.82 15.61
C PRO A 25 7.70 -2.54 16.77
N THR A 26 7.35 -1.80 17.81
CA THR A 26 6.56 -2.31 18.93
C THR A 26 5.11 -2.49 18.51
N ASN A 27 4.60 -3.72 18.65
CA ASN A 27 3.17 -4.02 18.55
C ASN A 27 2.36 -3.24 19.60
N GLY A 28 1.24 -2.66 19.18
CA GLY A 28 0.17 -2.29 20.11
C GLY A 28 -0.57 -1.00 19.76
N ASP A 29 -1.59 -1.12 18.90
CA ASP A 29 -2.89 -0.43 18.91
C ASP A 29 -3.04 1.09 19.18
N ASN A 30 -1.98 1.88 19.33
CA ASN A 30 -2.10 3.31 19.67
C ASN A 30 -1.41 4.28 18.70
N ASP A 31 -0.60 3.81 17.74
CA ASP A 31 0.11 4.71 16.80
C ASP A 31 -0.75 5.21 15.64
N HIS A 32 -1.89 4.58 15.35
CA HIS A 32 -2.81 5.13 14.36
C HIS A 32 -3.44 6.44 14.86
N ILE A 33 -3.68 6.59 16.17
CA ILE A 33 -4.35 7.78 16.75
C ILE A 33 -3.43 9.02 16.70
N ALA A 34 -2.11 8.84 16.78
CA ALA A 34 -1.16 9.94 16.63
C ALA A 34 -1.10 10.50 15.20
N VAL A 35 -1.38 9.67 14.19
CA VAL A 35 -1.61 10.12 12.80
C VAL A 35 -3.00 10.76 12.63
N PHE A 36 -3.99 10.36 13.44
CA PHE A 36 -5.35 10.94 13.40
C PHE A 36 -5.45 12.37 13.97
N SER A 37 -4.52 12.84 14.82
CA SER A 37 -4.62 14.17 15.45
C SER A 37 -3.89 15.30 14.73
N ARG A 38 -3.21 15.02 13.61
CA ARG A 38 -2.78 16.03 12.65
C ARG A 38 -3.48 15.85 11.31
N ALA A 39 -4.80 15.75 11.35
CA ALA A 39 -5.62 16.33 10.29
C ALA A 39 -5.41 17.85 10.32
N VAL A 40 -4.26 18.30 9.81
CA VAL A 40 -4.16 19.63 9.23
C VAL A 40 -5.33 19.70 8.26
N SER A 41 -6.26 20.60 8.54
CA SER A 41 -7.46 20.88 7.75
C SER A 41 -7.21 20.63 6.25
N ALA A 42 -7.53 19.42 5.78
CA ALA A 42 -7.46 19.07 4.36
C ALA A 42 -8.44 19.94 3.56
N ALA A 43 -9.40 20.57 4.24
CA ALA A 43 -10.34 21.52 3.68
C ALA A 43 -9.67 22.80 3.16
N ASP A 44 -8.51 23.21 3.70
CA ASP A 44 -7.89 24.50 3.34
C ASP A 44 -6.79 24.39 2.28
N THR A 45 -6.44 23.18 1.85
CA THR A 45 -5.35 22.92 0.88
C THR A 45 -5.80 22.25 -0.41
N GLY A 46 -7.08 21.84 -0.51
CA GLY A 46 -7.61 21.12 -1.66
C GLY A 46 -7.06 19.69 -1.82
N VAL A 47 -6.29 19.18 -0.85
CA VAL A 47 -5.70 17.84 -0.87
C VAL A 47 -6.78 16.79 -0.61
N LYS A 48 -6.95 15.85 -1.54
CA LYS A 48 -7.93 14.75 -1.43
C LYS A 48 -7.28 13.55 -0.75
N LEU A 49 -7.37 13.48 0.57
CA LEU A 49 -6.91 12.35 1.37
C LEU A 49 -8.08 11.41 1.69
N VAL A 50 -7.93 10.13 1.36
CA VAL A 50 -9.00 9.14 1.44
C VAL A 50 -8.58 7.94 2.28
N TYR A 51 -9.40 7.59 3.27
CA TYR A 51 -9.17 6.44 4.15
C TYR A 51 -10.28 5.39 4.05
N LYS A 52 -11.49 5.77 3.62
CA LYS A 52 -12.69 4.94 3.63
C LYS A 52 -13.50 5.14 2.35
N CYS A 53 -14.34 4.17 2.05
CA CYS A 53 -15.34 4.32 0.99
C CYS A 53 -16.42 5.29 1.46
N THR A 54 -17.05 5.99 0.51
CA THR A 54 -18.21 6.87 0.77
C THR A 54 -19.52 6.26 0.27
N VAL A 55 -19.46 5.31 -0.66
CA VAL A 55 -20.63 4.58 -1.15
C VAL A 55 -20.98 3.47 -0.15
N PRO A 56 -22.20 3.44 0.42
CA PRO A 56 -22.61 2.40 1.36
C PRO A 56 -22.53 0.99 0.78
N ASN A 57 -22.32 -0.01 1.65
CA ASN A 57 -22.24 -1.43 1.29
C ASN A 57 -21.16 -1.77 0.24
N THR A 58 -20.19 -0.88 0.03
CA THR A 58 -19.03 -1.14 -0.83
C THR A 58 -17.76 -1.35 -0.02
N MET A 59 -16.86 -2.19 -0.55
CA MET A 59 -15.52 -2.40 -0.01
C MET A 59 -14.52 -2.46 -1.16
N ALA A 60 -13.40 -1.77 -0.99
CA ALA A 60 -12.31 -1.78 -1.95
C ALA A 60 -11.18 -2.67 -1.40
N ILE A 61 -11.03 -3.86 -1.98
CA ILE A 61 -9.82 -4.66 -1.77
C ILE A 61 -8.72 -4.10 -2.67
N THR A 62 -7.59 -3.75 -2.06
CA THR A 62 -6.48 -3.10 -2.74
C THR A 62 -5.18 -3.89 -2.55
N PHE A 63 -4.34 -3.89 -3.58
CA PHE A 63 -3.06 -4.56 -3.59
C PHE A 63 -1.95 -3.57 -3.95
N ASP A 64 -0.92 -3.52 -3.11
CA ASP A 64 0.27 -2.70 -3.31
C ASP A 64 1.43 -3.55 -3.88
N ASP A 65 2.53 -2.87 -4.22
CA ASP A 65 3.85 -3.41 -4.59
C ASP A 65 3.99 -4.15 -5.92
N GLY A 66 2.87 -4.38 -6.60
CA GLY A 66 2.81 -5.00 -7.92
C GLY A 66 3.22 -4.08 -9.08
N PRO A 67 3.04 -4.51 -10.34
CA PRO A 67 2.60 -5.85 -10.71
C PRO A 67 3.68 -6.89 -10.44
N PHE A 68 3.24 -8.13 -10.25
CA PHE A 68 4.12 -9.28 -10.06
C PHE A 68 3.52 -10.55 -10.68
N ASN A 69 4.16 -11.70 -10.44
CA ASN A 69 3.79 -12.99 -11.03
C ASN A 69 2.34 -13.42 -10.72
N TYR A 70 1.72 -12.91 -9.66
CA TYR A 70 0.40 -13.34 -9.22
C TYR A 70 -0.75 -12.42 -9.69
N THR A 71 -0.43 -11.23 -10.21
CA THR A 71 -1.42 -10.22 -10.59
C THR A 71 -2.44 -10.75 -11.59
N ALA A 72 -1.99 -11.47 -12.62
CA ALA A 72 -2.87 -11.98 -13.68
C ALA A 72 -3.88 -13.02 -13.16
N ASP A 73 -3.46 -13.90 -12.24
CA ASP A 73 -4.35 -14.90 -11.66
C ASP A 73 -5.31 -14.29 -10.64
N LEU A 74 -4.88 -13.25 -9.92
CA LEU A 74 -5.77 -12.45 -9.08
C LEU A 74 -6.86 -11.76 -9.91
N VAL A 75 -6.52 -11.14 -11.04
CA VAL A 75 -7.51 -10.54 -11.95
C VAL A 75 -8.55 -11.57 -12.39
N LYS A 76 -8.11 -12.76 -12.83
CA LYS A 76 -9.02 -13.87 -13.18
C LYS A 76 -9.91 -14.28 -12.01
N LEU A 77 -9.35 -14.38 -10.80
CA LEU A 77 -10.09 -14.72 -9.58
C LEU A 77 -11.19 -13.69 -9.30
N PHE A 78 -10.86 -12.39 -9.27
CA PHE A 78 -11.84 -11.34 -9.01
C PHE A 78 -12.94 -11.31 -10.09
N ASN A 79 -12.58 -11.46 -11.36
CA ASN A 79 -13.56 -11.57 -12.45
C ASN A 79 -14.50 -12.77 -12.27
N LYS A 80 -13.96 -13.95 -11.95
CA LYS A 80 -14.75 -15.15 -11.65
C LYS A 80 -15.71 -14.92 -10.49
N LYS A 81 -15.30 -14.15 -9.48
CA LYS A 81 -16.10 -13.78 -8.31
C LYS A 81 -17.00 -12.56 -8.53
N LYS A 82 -17.08 -12.02 -9.76
CA LYS A 82 -17.84 -10.81 -10.11
C LYS A 82 -17.50 -9.61 -9.22
N ALA A 83 -16.23 -9.50 -8.85
CA ALA A 83 -15.67 -8.46 -7.99
C ALA A 83 -14.66 -7.60 -8.76
N LYS A 84 -14.33 -6.43 -8.20
CA LYS A 84 -13.23 -5.58 -8.68
C LYS A 84 -12.23 -5.30 -7.56
N ALA A 85 -11.02 -4.96 -7.98
CA ALA A 85 -9.88 -4.64 -7.11
C ALA A 85 -9.20 -3.37 -7.62
N THR A 86 -8.38 -2.76 -6.76
CA THR A 86 -7.47 -1.67 -7.12
C THR A 86 -6.04 -2.10 -6.90
N PHE A 87 -5.20 -1.98 -7.92
CA PHE A 87 -3.78 -2.30 -7.86
C PHE A 87 -2.99 -0.99 -7.81
N PHE A 88 -2.34 -0.71 -6.70
CA PHE A 88 -1.35 0.36 -6.58
C PHE A 88 0.00 -0.22 -7.00
N ILE A 89 0.42 0.12 -8.21
CA ILE A 89 1.59 -0.51 -8.82
C ILE A 89 2.82 0.39 -8.82
N ASN A 90 4.00 -0.23 -8.80
CA ASN A 90 5.31 0.39 -8.95
C ASN A 90 5.84 0.31 -10.38
N GLY A 91 6.96 1.00 -10.60
CA GLY A 91 7.69 0.97 -11.87
C GLY A 91 8.84 -0.05 -11.87
N ASP A 92 9.65 -0.02 -10.82
CA ASP A 92 10.83 -0.87 -10.62
C ASP A 92 10.93 -1.20 -9.11
N ASN A 93 10.25 -2.27 -8.68
CA ASN A 93 10.20 -2.72 -7.28
C ASN A 93 10.46 -4.23 -7.19
N ASN A 94 9.42 -5.06 -7.06
CA ASN A 94 9.52 -6.53 -7.10
C ASN A 94 9.86 -7.07 -8.51
N GLY A 95 9.67 -6.23 -9.51
CA GLY A 95 10.11 -6.41 -10.88
C GLY A 95 9.81 -5.15 -11.68
N LYS A 96 10.18 -5.14 -12.96
CA LYS A 96 9.90 -4.00 -13.82
C LYS A 96 8.49 -4.08 -14.36
N ILE A 97 7.76 -2.97 -14.32
CA ILE A 97 6.39 -2.89 -14.84
C ILE A 97 6.27 -3.37 -16.31
N THR A 98 7.35 -3.23 -17.09
CA THR A 98 7.42 -3.70 -18.48
C THR A 98 7.30 -5.21 -18.61
N ASP A 99 7.80 -5.96 -17.63
CA ASP A 99 7.80 -7.43 -17.65
C ASP A 99 6.38 -7.97 -17.45
N TYR A 100 5.51 -7.16 -16.86
CA TYR A 100 4.12 -7.49 -16.53
C TYR A 100 3.09 -6.65 -17.31
N ALA A 101 3.52 -5.96 -18.36
CA ALA A 101 2.68 -5.00 -19.09
C ALA A 101 1.38 -5.60 -19.62
N ALA A 102 1.41 -6.86 -20.10
CA ALA A 102 0.22 -7.56 -20.56
C ALA A 102 -0.81 -7.78 -19.43
N GLY A 103 -0.33 -8.17 -18.24
CA GLY A 103 -1.18 -8.36 -17.05
C GLY A 103 -1.81 -7.06 -16.58
N VAL A 104 -1.03 -5.97 -16.50
CA VAL A 104 -1.52 -4.63 -16.15
C VAL A 104 -2.58 -4.15 -17.16
N LYS A 105 -2.32 -4.35 -18.46
CA LYS A 105 -3.27 -3.98 -19.51
C LYS A 105 -4.57 -4.77 -19.39
N GLN A 106 -4.49 -6.08 -19.15
CA GLN A 106 -5.68 -6.92 -18.98
C GLN A 106 -6.48 -6.51 -17.75
N ALA A 107 -5.82 -6.26 -16.61
CA ALA A 107 -6.48 -5.77 -15.39
C ALA A 107 -7.30 -4.49 -15.66
N TYR A 108 -6.72 -3.53 -16.39
CA TYR A 108 -7.39 -2.29 -16.78
C TYR A 108 -8.61 -2.53 -17.71
N LEU A 109 -8.45 -3.39 -18.72
CA LEU A 109 -9.51 -3.74 -19.67
C LEU A 109 -10.67 -4.46 -18.98
N ASP A 110 -10.36 -5.33 -18.03
CA ASP A 110 -11.34 -6.06 -17.21
C ASP A 110 -12.03 -5.14 -16.18
N GLY A 111 -11.64 -3.88 -16.08
CA GLY A 111 -12.31 -2.89 -15.23
C GLY A 111 -11.78 -2.83 -13.80
N HIS A 112 -10.66 -3.48 -13.50
CA HIS A 112 -9.90 -3.16 -12.29
C HIS A 112 -9.34 -1.74 -12.38
N GLN A 113 -9.03 -1.16 -11.23
CA GLN A 113 -8.38 0.14 -11.18
C GLN A 113 -6.87 -0.04 -11.06
N ILE A 114 -6.13 0.63 -11.93
CA ILE A 114 -4.68 0.78 -11.83
C ILE A 114 -4.39 2.14 -11.21
N ALA A 115 -3.62 2.16 -10.14
CA ALA A 115 -3.25 3.35 -9.39
C ALA A 115 -1.73 3.39 -9.17
N SER A 116 -1.21 4.58 -8.84
CA SER A 116 0.24 4.79 -8.70
C SER A 116 0.72 4.43 -7.29
N HIS A 117 1.85 3.73 -7.20
CA HIS A 117 2.56 3.48 -5.94
C HIS A 117 4.00 3.99 -5.93
N THR A 118 4.33 4.96 -6.80
CA THR A 118 5.70 5.50 -7.05
C THR A 118 6.57 4.57 -7.89
N TRP A 119 7.67 5.08 -8.44
CA TRP A 119 8.51 4.31 -9.35
C TRP A 119 9.34 3.27 -8.60
N ASP A 120 10.15 3.69 -7.63
CA ASP A 120 11.12 2.85 -6.88
C ASP A 120 10.65 2.49 -5.45
N HIS A 121 9.37 2.73 -5.10
CA HIS A 121 8.82 2.46 -3.75
C HIS A 121 9.55 3.22 -2.62
N LYS A 122 10.06 4.42 -2.88
CA LYS A 122 10.76 5.24 -1.87
C LYS A 122 9.79 5.91 -0.91
N ASP A 123 10.20 6.06 0.35
CA ASP A 123 9.49 6.92 1.30
C ASP A 123 9.57 8.39 0.84
N LEU A 124 8.46 8.91 0.32
CA LEU A 124 8.35 10.26 -0.22
C LEU A 124 8.67 11.35 0.81
N THR A 125 8.53 11.07 2.11
CA THR A 125 8.83 12.04 3.18
C THR A 125 10.32 12.30 3.34
N THR A 126 11.17 11.42 2.83
CA THR A 126 12.64 11.56 2.80
C THR A 126 13.15 12.29 1.56
N LEU A 127 12.28 12.50 0.57
CA LEU A 127 12.65 13.05 -0.74
C LEU A 127 12.42 14.56 -0.85
N SER A 128 13.19 15.20 -1.71
CA SER A 128 12.94 16.57 -2.20
C SER A 128 11.73 16.61 -3.15
N VAL A 129 11.16 17.80 -3.37
CA VAL A 129 10.02 18.00 -4.30
C VAL A 129 10.36 17.49 -5.72
N SER A 130 11.58 17.72 -6.20
CA SER A 130 12.02 17.25 -7.52
C SER A 130 12.07 15.72 -7.60
N GLN A 131 12.59 15.07 -6.54
CA GLN A 131 12.62 13.61 -6.46
C GLN A 131 11.21 13.01 -6.37
N ILE A 132 10.30 13.59 -5.58
CA ILE A 132 8.90 13.17 -5.54
C ILE A 132 8.27 13.27 -6.94
N ASN A 133 8.45 14.40 -7.63
CA ASN A 133 7.93 14.55 -9.00
C ASN A 133 8.53 13.53 -9.98
N THR A 134 9.80 13.15 -9.79
CA THR A 134 10.47 12.13 -10.60
C THR A 134 9.85 10.75 -10.38
N GLU A 135 9.63 10.36 -9.11
CA GLU A 135 8.95 9.11 -8.76
C GLU A 135 7.56 9.00 -9.40
N MET A 136 6.77 10.07 -9.33
CA MET A 136 5.41 10.08 -9.87
C MET A 136 5.39 10.10 -11.41
N SER A 137 6.20 10.97 -12.03
CA SER A 137 6.16 11.17 -13.49
C SER A 137 6.75 10.00 -14.30
N LYS A 138 7.76 9.30 -13.76
CA LYS A 138 8.29 8.08 -14.39
C LYS A 138 7.21 7.00 -14.46
N LEU A 139 6.51 6.77 -13.35
CA LEU A 139 5.46 5.77 -13.30
C LEU A 139 4.25 6.16 -14.15
N ASP A 140 3.82 7.42 -14.12
CA ASP A 140 2.75 7.92 -15.01
C ASP A 140 3.04 7.63 -16.48
N THR A 141 4.30 7.87 -16.89
CA THR A 141 4.74 7.67 -18.28
C THR A 141 4.71 6.18 -18.65
N ALA A 142 5.18 5.31 -17.76
CA ALA A 142 5.16 3.87 -18.00
C ALA A 142 3.73 3.31 -18.05
N ILE A 143 2.87 3.68 -17.10
CA ILE A 143 1.46 3.26 -17.09
C ILE A 143 0.76 3.77 -18.36
N LYS A 144 0.98 5.03 -18.74
CA LYS A 144 0.39 5.58 -19.97
C LYS A 144 0.83 4.84 -21.23
N LYS A 145 2.08 4.36 -21.31
CA LYS A 145 2.54 3.51 -22.43
C LYS A 145 1.80 2.16 -22.48
N ILE A 146 1.38 1.62 -21.33
CA ILE A 146 0.73 0.30 -21.23
C ILE A 146 -0.78 0.41 -21.50
N ILE A 147 -1.46 1.36 -20.87
CA ILE A 147 -2.93 1.47 -20.86
C ILE A 147 -3.48 2.73 -21.54
N GLY A 148 -2.63 3.61 -22.06
CA GLY A 148 -3.02 4.81 -22.80
C GLY A 148 -3.40 6.02 -21.93
N VAL A 149 -3.42 5.88 -20.60
CA VAL A 149 -3.82 6.93 -19.65
C VAL A 149 -2.95 6.89 -18.38
N SER A 150 -2.83 8.01 -17.66
CA SER A 150 -2.10 8.08 -16.38
C SER A 150 -3.06 8.10 -15.18
N PRO A 151 -2.75 7.44 -14.05
CA PRO A 151 -3.64 7.35 -12.90
C PRO A 151 -3.76 8.68 -12.15
N THR A 152 -4.97 9.01 -11.68
CA THR A 152 -5.23 10.16 -10.77
C THR A 152 -5.38 9.72 -9.30
N TYR A 153 -5.10 8.46 -9.02
CA TYR A 153 -5.10 7.87 -7.68
C TYR A 153 -3.70 7.37 -7.38
N MET A 154 -3.23 7.60 -6.15
CA MET A 154 -1.97 7.08 -5.68
C MET A 154 -2.04 6.72 -4.20
N ARG A 155 -1.18 5.79 -3.79
CA ARG A 155 -0.90 5.51 -2.38
C ARG A 155 0.57 5.79 -2.13
N PRO A 156 0.95 6.58 -1.12
CA PRO A 156 2.34 6.75 -0.73
C PRO A 156 2.89 5.44 -0.14
N PRO A 157 4.10 4.99 -0.53
CA PRO A 157 4.81 3.92 0.15
C PRO A 157 4.80 4.10 1.67
N TYR A 158 4.59 3.00 2.40
CA TYR A 158 4.50 2.97 3.87
C TYR A 158 3.33 3.78 4.46
N GLY A 159 2.46 4.37 3.65
CA GLY A 159 1.46 5.35 4.10
C GLY A 159 2.07 6.67 4.58
N SER A 160 3.38 6.87 4.38
CA SER A 160 4.13 8.03 4.87
C SER A 160 3.73 9.30 4.13
N ILE A 161 3.24 10.29 4.87
CA ILE A 161 2.89 11.62 4.35
C ILE A 161 3.40 12.73 5.25
N ASN A 162 3.74 13.87 4.65
CA ASN A 162 3.95 15.14 5.33
C ASN A 162 3.48 16.29 4.42
N ASP A 163 3.51 17.53 4.92
CA ASP A 163 3.03 18.70 4.16
C ASP A 163 3.70 18.86 2.79
N ARG A 164 4.98 18.51 2.67
CA ARG A 164 5.70 18.58 1.40
C ARG A 164 5.15 17.56 0.41
N VAL A 165 4.95 16.32 0.85
CA VAL A 165 4.38 15.24 0.02
C VAL A 165 2.97 15.62 -0.42
N THR A 166 2.09 15.97 0.52
CA THR A 166 0.67 16.27 0.22
C THR A 166 0.52 17.48 -0.70
N LYS A 167 1.30 18.56 -0.50
CA LYS A 167 1.32 19.72 -1.40
C LYS A 167 1.86 19.40 -2.79
N THR A 168 2.89 18.54 -2.88
CA THR A 168 3.53 18.20 -4.17
C THR A 168 2.61 17.37 -5.06
N ILE A 169 1.92 16.37 -4.50
CA ILE A 169 1.13 15.41 -5.29
C ILE A 169 -0.37 15.67 -5.26
N GLY A 170 -0.89 16.37 -4.23
CA GLY A 170 -2.32 16.55 -4.00
C GLY A 170 -3.06 17.33 -5.09
N ALA A 171 -2.36 18.12 -5.92
CA ALA A 171 -2.94 18.78 -7.08
C ALA A 171 -3.26 17.82 -8.25
N LYS A 172 -2.58 16.67 -8.32
CA LYS A 172 -2.70 15.70 -9.43
C LYS A 172 -3.33 14.37 -9.02
N TYR A 173 -3.24 14.02 -7.74
CA TYR A 173 -3.68 12.73 -7.23
C TYR A 173 -4.65 12.87 -6.06
N THR A 174 -5.64 11.99 -6.05
CA THR A 174 -6.27 11.52 -4.81
C THR A 174 -5.29 10.62 -4.08
N ILE A 175 -4.94 10.98 -2.84
CA ILE A 175 -4.05 10.23 -1.97
C ILE A 175 -4.91 9.22 -1.21
N VAL A 176 -4.68 7.93 -1.46
CA VAL A 176 -5.44 6.83 -0.88
C VAL A 176 -4.60 6.13 0.17
N ILE A 177 -5.09 6.14 1.41
CA ILE A 177 -4.59 5.33 2.51
C ILE A 177 -5.52 4.11 2.65
N TRP A 178 -5.65 3.54 3.83
CA TRP A 178 -6.51 2.41 4.11
C TRP A 178 -7.21 2.61 5.46
N SER A 179 -8.38 2.00 5.62
CA SER A 179 -9.07 1.92 6.90
C SER A 179 -8.78 0.61 7.61
N GLN A 180 -8.36 -0.42 6.87
CA GLN A 180 -8.04 -1.73 7.42
C GLN A 180 -6.78 -2.29 6.77
N ASP A 181 -5.76 -2.52 7.58
CA ASP A 181 -4.58 -3.31 7.22
C ASP A 181 -4.82 -4.79 7.55
N THR A 182 -4.47 -5.69 6.63
CA THR A 182 -4.51 -7.13 6.87
C THR A 182 -3.24 -7.65 7.55
N ASN A 183 -2.19 -6.83 7.63
CA ASN A 183 -0.87 -7.17 8.13
C ASN A 183 -0.28 -8.41 7.43
N ASP A 184 -0.59 -8.60 6.15
CA ASP A 184 -0.12 -9.74 5.37
C ASP A 184 1.40 -9.75 5.19
N TRP A 185 2.01 -8.59 5.07
CA TRP A 185 3.46 -8.39 5.09
C TRP A 185 4.13 -8.84 6.41
N GLN A 186 3.40 -8.91 7.52
CA GLN A 186 3.93 -9.45 8.80
C GLN A 186 3.77 -10.97 8.90
N HIS A 187 2.97 -11.57 8.02
CA HIS A 187 2.50 -12.95 8.12
C HIS A 187 2.60 -13.69 6.78
N GLU A 188 3.66 -13.42 6.03
CA GLU A 188 3.88 -13.96 4.67
C GLU A 188 3.80 -15.49 4.59
N SER A 189 4.16 -16.19 5.68
CA SER A 189 4.12 -17.66 5.79
C SER A 189 2.86 -18.21 6.46
N ASP A 190 1.98 -17.36 6.99
CA ASP A 190 0.78 -17.77 7.73
C ASP A 190 -0.40 -16.84 7.46
N TRP A 191 -0.97 -16.97 6.25
CA TRP A 191 -2.11 -16.17 5.79
C TRP A 191 -3.31 -16.22 6.74
N LYS A 192 -3.43 -17.25 7.59
CA LYS A 192 -4.55 -17.39 8.53
C LYS A 192 -4.56 -16.28 9.57
N LYS A 193 -3.39 -15.76 9.97
CA LYS A 193 -3.29 -14.61 10.88
C LYS A 193 -3.87 -13.36 10.23
N SER A 194 -3.47 -13.06 9.00
CA SER A 194 -4.02 -11.93 8.24
C SER A 194 -5.50 -12.08 7.93
N TYR A 195 -5.95 -13.31 7.65
CA TYR A 195 -7.37 -13.60 7.48
C TYR A 195 -8.16 -13.37 8.78
N LYS A 196 -7.60 -13.75 9.93
CA LYS A 196 -8.22 -13.44 11.22
C LYS A 196 -8.32 -11.93 11.44
N VAL A 197 -7.23 -11.17 11.21
CA VAL A 197 -7.24 -9.70 11.29
C VAL A 197 -8.32 -9.10 10.39
N TYR A 198 -8.39 -9.55 9.14
CA TYR A 198 -9.39 -9.12 8.15
C TYR A 198 -10.83 -9.38 8.63
N THR A 199 -11.13 -10.62 9.02
CA THR A 199 -12.50 -10.99 9.43
C THR A 199 -12.94 -10.30 10.72
N ASP A 200 -12.04 -10.14 11.70
CA ASP A 200 -12.35 -9.46 12.96
C ASP A 200 -12.68 -7.98 12.72
N LYS A 201 -11.91 -7.30 11.86
CA LYS A 201 -12.15 -5.90 11.52
C LYS A 201 -13.48 -5.71 10.76
N ILE A 202 -13.79 -6.57 9.79
CA ILE A 202 -15.06 -6.51 9.06
C ILE A 202 -16.26 -6.77 9.98
N LYS A 203 -16.17 -7.73 10.92
CA LYS A 203 -17.24 -7.96 11.91
C LYS A 203 -17.49 -6.70 12.74
N LYS A 204 -16.41 -6.04 13.19
CA LYS A 204 -16.50 -4.82 14.01
C LYS A 204 -17.11 -3.64 13.26
N ALA A 205 -16.88 -3.52 11.94
CA ALA A 205 -17.42 -2.45 11.11
C ALA A 205 -18.96 -2.52 10.92
N ASN A 206 -19.59 -3.64 11.29
CA ASN A 206 -21.04 -3.88 11.31
C ASN A 206 -21.78 -3.42 10.03
N GLY A 207 -21.14 -3.56 8.86
CA GLY A 207 -21.78 -3.39 7.55
C GLY A 207 -22.13 -1.96 7.12
N LYS A 208 -21.73 -0.90 7.84
CA LYS A 208 -22.27 0.46 7.61
C LYS A 208 -21.30 1.50 7.04
N ALA A 209 -19.99 1.35 7.23
CA ALA A 209 -19.00 2.24 6.65
C ALA A 209 -18.13 1.43 5.68
N GLY A 210 -18.11 1.79 4.40
CA GLY A 210 -17.32 1.04 3.44
C GLY A 210 -15.82 1.21 3.67
N ASP A 211 -15.06 0.15 3.44
CA ASP A 211 -13.66 0.04 3.84
C ASP A 211 -12.69 -0.07 2.66
N ILE A 212 -11.49 0.48 2.84
CA ILE A 212 -10.36 0.31 1.93
C ILE A 212 -9.37 -0.63 2.62
N ILE A 213 -9.18 -1.81 2.04
CA ILE A 213 -8.40 -2.91 2.60
C ILE A 213 -7.01 -2.91 1.97
N LEU A 214 -5.95 -2.82 2.77
CA LEU A 214 -4.57 -2.95 2.34
C LEU A 214 -4.11 -4.42 2.37
N GLN A 215 -3.54 -4.87 1.24
CA GLN A 215 -2.88 -6.15 1.03
C GLN A 215 -1.74 -5.97 0.01
N HIS A 216 -0.90 -6.99 -0.18
CA HIS A 216 0.23 -6.95 -1.12
C HIS A 216 0.20 -8.19 -2.01
N GLU A 217 -0.07 -8.03 -3.31
CA GLU A 217 -0.23 -9.17 -4.21
C GLU A 217 1.07 -9.89 -4.55
N THR A 218 2.20 -9.28 -4.22
CA THR A 218 3.55 -9.83 -4.39
C THR A 218 3.83 -10.97 -3.41
N ILE A 219 3.07 -11.06 -2.30
CA ILE A 219 3.14 -12.14 -1.32
C ILE A 219 2.31 -13.32 -1.82
N LYS A 220 2.98 -14.47 -2.03
CA LYS A 220 2.36 -15.68 -2.58
C LYS A 220 1.09 -16.11 -1.83
N LEU A 221 1.14 -16.19 -0.51
CA LEU A 221 -0.01 -16.63 0.28
C LEU A 221 -1.11 -15.55 0.37
N THR A 222 -0.77 -14.26 0.21
CA THR A 222 -1.79 -13.23 0.01
C THR A 222 -2.59 -13.51 -1.26
N ALA A 223 -1.90 -13.73 -2.37
CA ALA A 223 -2.54 -13.94 -3.66
C ALA A 223 -3.31 -15.27 -3.75
N GLN A 224 -2.70 -16.36 -3.26
CA GLN A 224 -3.20 -17.72 -3.45
C GLN A 224 -4.17 -18.18 -2.36
N GLU A 225 -4.07 -17.63 -1.13
CA GLU A 225 -4.86 -18.12 0.00
C GLU A 225 -5.73 -17.05 0.64
N LEU A 226 -5.17 -15.87 0.96
CA LEU A 226 -5.90 -14.81 1.65
C LEU A 226 -6.96 -14.18 0.74
N ALA A 227 -6.60 -13.73 -0.46
CA ALA A 227 -7.50 -13.02 -1.36
C ALA A 227 -8.77 -13.82 -1.74
N PRO A 228 -8.69 -15.12 -2.12
CA PRO A 228 -9.90 -15.91 -2.40
C PRO A 228 -10.88 -15.95 -1.23
N ARG A 229 -10.37 -16.12 0.00
CA ARG A 229 -11.20 -16.24 1.20
C ARG A 229 -11.69 -14.89 1.69
N ALA A 230 -10.89 -13.84 1.53
CA ALA A 230 -11.30 -12.47 1.81
C ALA A 230 -12.50 -12.08 0.95
N ILE A 231 -12.45 -12.39 -0.35
CA ILE A 231 -13.56 -12.16 -1.29
C ILE A 231 -14.82 -12.89 -0.84
N ASP A 232 -14.70 -14.20 -0.59
CA ASP A 232 -15.84 -15.05 -0.21
C ASP A 232 -16.48 -14.59 1.11
N TYR A 233 -15.65 -14.24 2.08
CA TYR A 233 -16.12 -13.74 3.37
C TYR A 233 -16.84 -12.40 3.22
N ALA A 234 -16.26 -11.41 2.54
CA ALA A 234 -16.90 -10.11 2.35
C ALA A 234 -18.24 -10.22 1.61
N GLN A 235 -18.29 -11.05 0.56
CA GLN A 235 -19.53 -11.29 -0.18
C GLN A 235 -20.59 -12.00 0.68
N SER A 236 -20.21 -12.96 1.53
CA SER A 236 -21.14 -13.59 2.48
C SER A 236 -21.69 -12.61 3.52
N MET A 237 -20.96 -11.54 3.80
CA MET A 237 -21.37 -10.44 4.69
C MET A 237 -22.16 -9.35 3.95
N GLY A 238 -22.45 -9.53 2.65
CA GLY A 238 -23.26 -8.62 1.85
C GLY A 238 -22.49 -7.45 1.21
N TRP A 239 -21.16 -7.43 1.27
CA TRP A 239 -20.36 -6.36 0.67
C TRP A 239 -20.25 -6.50 -0.85
N LYS A 240 -20.40 -5.36 -1.54
CA LYS A 240 -20.03 -5.24 -2.96
C LYS A 240 -18.55 -4.88 -3.08
N LEU A 241 -17.76 -5.79 -3.64
CA LEU A 241 -16.34 -5.56 -3.88
C LEU A 241 -16.11 -4.78 -5.17
N VAL A 242 -15.60 -3.56 -5.03
CA VAL A 242 -15.51 -2.56 -6.10
C VAL A 242 -14.12 -1.93 -6.13
N THR A 243 -13.82 -1.13 -7.16
CA THR A 243 -12.58 -0.33 -7.16
C THR A 243 -12.63 0.81 -6.14
N VAL A 244 -11.49 1.42 -5.79
CA VAL A 244 -11.45 2.61 -4.92
C VAL A 244 -12.25 3.76 -5.56
N GLY A 245 -12.14 3.95 -6.87
CA GLY A 245 -12.90 4.97 -7.56
C GLY A 245 -14.42 4.76 -7.44
N GLU A 246 -14.90 3.53 -7.62
CA GLU A 246 -16.32 3.18 -7.41
C GLU A 246 -16.75 3.34 -5.95
N CYS A 247 -15.90 2.92 -5.00
CA CYS A 247 -16.21 3.02 -3.58
C CYS A 247 -16.32 4.46 -3.08
N LEU A 248 -15.72 5.42 -3.82
CA LEU A 248 -15.83 6.86 -3.61
C LEU A 248 -16.94 7.53 -4.44
N GLY A 249 -17.72 6.74 -5.19
CA GLY A 249 -18.77 7.25 -6.06
C GLY A 249 -18.24 8.06 -7.24
N LYS A 250 -17.01 7.81 -7.68
CA LYS A 250 -16.36 8.53 -8.78
C LYS A 250 -16.47 7.73 -10.08
N PRO A 251 -16.88 8.36 -11.20
CA PRO A 251 -16.98 7.66 -12.48
C PRO A 251 -15.59 7.29 -13.01
N LYS A 252 -15.50 6.17 -13.75
CA LYS A 252 -14.23 5.63 -14.29
C LYS A 252 -13.41 6.66 -15.10
N SER A 253 -14.08 7.61 -15.76
CA SER A 253 -13.46 8.72 -16.48
C SER A 253 -12.58 9.63 -15.62
N THR A 254 -12.78 9.64 -14.30
CA THR A 254 -12.01 10.47 -13.35
C THR A 254 -10.87 9.72 -12.68
N TRP A 255 -10.76 8.40 -12.87
CA TRP A 255 -9.69 7.59 -12.28
C TRP A 255 -8.36 7.78 -13.00
N TYR A 256 -8.40 8.38 -14.19
CA TYR A 256 -7.26 8.58 -15.06
C TYR A 256 -7.32 9.95 -15.75
N ARG A 257 -6.16 10.39 -16.23
CA ARG A 257 -6.01 11.56 -17.11
C ARG A 257 -5.38 11.13 -18.44
N LYS A 258 -5.64 11.91 -19.49
CA LYS A 258 -5.03 11.74 -20.81
C LYS A 258 -3.57 12.19 -20.80
#